data_AF-A0A831USG6-F1
#
_entry.id   AF-A0A831USG6-F1
#
_cell.length_a   1.000
_cell.length_b   1.000
_cell.length_c   1.000
_cell.angle_alpha   90.00
_cell.angle_beta   90.00
_cell.angle_gamma   90.00
#
_symmetry.space_group_name_H-M   'P 1'
#
loop_
_entity.id
_entity.type
_entity.pdbx_description
1 polymer ?
#
loop_
_entity_poly.entity_id
_entity_poly.type
_entity_poly.pdbx_seq_one_letter_code
_entity_poly.pdbx_strand_id
1 'polypeptide(L)'
;MHNKGFWLMSLMAVVCSLPAAAQISNGTNLTVPVDGYGSWYTNFQTGGSFGESFQPCGFSAGYPTFSAGTFIFVEGVHRGILTDYAPWIGVYASNPPTLTVSLTSGPNFADIAYGDSVNDTAYSTVSITGTDFSLSLELTQAARRTSDSCKAFLVQRYRFTNTGGSAVSFRVNRAWDLDMFWRGAPNDYTNDEVGVGSYGGQLYPWQGEFNAPATRCSLSSIGPQTYYYAAKRLHTPSGGPPTMGYGTDVITWNNYGTPTTWQNYGAFIGYNTTGACGDQLDDAHISLEWHVSLVPNASTEIIIVHTYGSDTPAICSLADVNTDGVVDDADLLAVLFDFGGTQSNQNTDVNFDGVVDDADLLLVLFEFGSSCSS
;
A
#
# COMPACT_ATOMS: atom_id res chain seq x y z
N MET A 1 -21.33 -25.66 -11.76
CA MET A 1 -21.52 -24.24 -12.12
C MET A 1 -20.93 -23.44 -10.97
N HIS A 2 -19.90 -22.67 -11.28
CA HIS A 2 -18.88 -22.22 -10.34
C HIS A 2 -19.39 -21.20 -9.31
N ASN A 3 -19.19 -21.50 -8.02
CA ASN A 3 -19.20 -20.52 -6.92
C ASN A 3 -18.05 -19.50 -7.15
N LYS A 4 -18.38 -18.29 -7.60
CA LYS A 4 -17.44 -17.18 -7.90
C LYS A 4 -17.82 -15.86 -7.20
N GLY A 5 -18.39 -15.92 -6.01
CA GLY A 5 -18.66 -14.72 -5.21
C GLY A 5 -18.59 -15.06 -3.73
N PHE A 6 -18.28 -14.07 -2.88
CA PHE A 6 -18.14 -14.14 -1.42
C PHE A 6 -16.74 -14.45 -0.84
N TRP A 7 -15.68 -13.65 -1.09
CA TRP A 7 -14.43 -13.90 -0.33
C TRP A 7 -13.59 -12.69 0.12
N LEU A 8 -13.98 -11.43 -0.14
CA LEU A 8 -13.24 -10.30 0.46
C LEU A 8 -13.65 -10.00 1.91
N MET A 9 -14.90 -10.29 2.30
CA MET A 9 -15.52 -9.71 3.52
C MET A 9 -15.57 -10.63 4.76
N SER A 10 -15.01 -11.85 4.74
CA SER A 10 -15.12 -12.78 5.89
C SER A 10 -13.83 -12.94 6.71
N LEU A 11 -12.93 -11.96 6.62
CA LEU A 11 -11.52 -12.04 7.01
C LEU A 11 -11.26 -11.60 8.46
N MET A 12 -12.05 -12.01 9.44
CA MET A 12 -11.79 -11.68 10.84
C MET A 12 -12.11 -12.85 11.78
N ALA A 13 -11.07 -13.58 12.18
CA ALA A 13 -10.76 -13.93 13.58
C ALA A 13 -9.86 -15.18 13.73
N VAL A 14 -9.04 -15.13 14.77
CA VAL A 14 -8.37 -16.22 15.54
C VAL A 14 -6.86 -16.39 15.35
N VAL A 15 -6.20 -16.36 16.52
CA VAL A 15 -4.78 -16.19 16.84
C VAL A 15 -4.01 -17.51 16.88
N CYS A 16 -2.78 -17.53 16.35
CA CYS A 16 -1.68 -18.31 16.94
C CYS A 16 -0.30 -17.74 16.53
N SER A 17 0.67 -17.86 17.45
CA SER A 17 1.93 -17.12 17.60
C SER A 17 3.09 -17.48 16.66
N LEU A 18 3.96 -16.49 16.38
CA LEU A 18 5.30 -16.60 15.77
C LEU A 18 6.34 -15.79 16.60
N PRO A 19 7.67 -15.99 16.41
CA PRO A 19 8.69 -15.77 17.45
C PRO A 19 9.05 -14.29 17.69
N ALA A 20 9.53 -14.01 18.90
CA ALA A 20 9.71 -12.68 19.49
C ALA A 20 10.82 -11.83 18.84
N ALA A 21 10.50 -10.57 18.56
CA ALA A 21 11.46 -9.46 18.40
C ALA A 21 11.24 -8.44 19.54
N ALA A 22 12.34 -7.81 19.99
CA ALA A 22 12.46 -7.08 21.25
C ALA A 22 11.82 -5.67 21.23
N GLN A 23 11.59 -5.12 22.43
CA GLN A 23 10.63 -4.06 22.75
C GLN A 23 11.29 -2.74 23.17
N ILE A 24 10.71 -1.58 22.78
CA ILE A 24 10.51 -0.38 23.63
C ILE A 24 9.23 0.34 23.12
N SER A 25 8.25 0.64 23.98
CA SER A 25 7.12 1.52 23.59
C SER A 25 6.64 2.40 24.75
N ASN A 26 6.26 3.64 24.44
CA ASN A 26 5.44 4.50 25.29
C ASN A 26 4.31 5.05 24.41
N GLY A 27 3.11 4.49 24.59
CA GLY A 27 2.00 4.55 23.63
C GLY A 27 1.47 5.95 23.30
N THR A 28 1.12 6.14 22.02
CA THR A 28 0.18 7.14 21.41
C THR A 28 0.30 7.19 19.88
N ASN A 29 1.25 6.45 19.30
CA ASN A 29 1.59 6.57 17.90
C ASN A 29 1.13 5.36 17.04
N LEU A 30 0.86 5.61 15.75
CA LEU A 30 0.65 4.68 14.64
C LEU A 30 1.93 3.90 14.33
N THR A 31 1.75 2.58 14.32
CA THR A 31 2.78 1.56 14.24
C THR A 31 2.44 0.64 13.08
N VAL A 32 3.28 0.68 12.03
CA VAL A 32 3.08 -0.05 10.77
C VAL A 32 4.05 -1.23 10.75
N PRO A 33 3.63 -2.47 11.12
CA PRO A 33 4.41 -3.66 10.82
C PRO A 33 4.50 -3.77 9.30
N VAL A 34 5.62 -4.18 8.72
CA VAL A 34 5.61 -4.71 7.36
C VAL A 34 6.29 -6.07 7.35
N ASP A 35 5.68 -7.05 6.69
CA ASP A 35 6.27 -8.37 6.56
C ASP A 35 7.31 -8.43 5.42
N GLY A 36 8.02 -9.55 5.31
CA GLY A 36 9.00 -9.80 4.24
C GLY A 36 8.41 -9.88 2.83
N TYR A 37 7.09 -9.73 2.68
CA TYR A 37 6.38 -9.70 1.42
C TYR A 37 5.75 -8.32 1.14
N GLY A 38 5.88 -7.39 2.10
CA GLY A 38 5.32 -6.05 2.08
C GLY A 38 3.83 -5.98 2.39
N SER A 39 3.25 -7.02 2.96
CA SER A 39 1.91 -6.98 3.51
C SER A 39 1.95 -6.65 5.00
N TRP A 40 0.81 -6.19 5.51
CA TRP A 40 0.67 -5.96 6.93
C TRP A 40 -0.77 -6.01 7.39
N TYR A 41 -0.93 -6.39 8.64
CA TYR A 41 -2.17 -6.30 9.38
C TYR A 41 -1.82 -5.81 10.78
N THR A 42 -2.49 -4.76 11.23
CA THR A 42 -2.36 -4.31 12.61
C THR A 42 -3.74 -4.08 13.21
N ASN A 43 -3.94 -4.68 14.38
CA ASN A 43 -5.12 -4.51 15.21
C ASN A 43 -4.67 -3.97 16.58
N PHE A 44 -5.05 -2.74 16.86
CA PHE A 44 -4.60 -2.00 18.04
C PHE A 44 -5.34 -2.42 19.33
N GLN A 45 -6.43 -3.19 19.23
CA GLN A 45 -7.15 -3.72 20.40
C GLN A 45 -6.48 -4.94 21.04
N THR A 46 -5.71 -5.72 20.26
CA THR A 46 -5.10 -6.98 20.74
C THR A 46 -3.60 -6.90 21.00
N GLY A 47 -3.00 -5.70 20.97
CA GLY A 47 -1.60 -5.49 21.38
C GLY A 47 -0.57 -6.08 20.42
N GLY A 48 -0.79 -6.00 19.11
CA GLY A 48 0.26 -6.26 18.13
C GLY A 48 1.34 -5.16 18.22
N SER A 49 2.57 -5.52 18.57
CA SER A 49 3.69 -4.59 18.80
C SER A 49 4.65 -4.60 17.61
N PHE A 50 4.49 -3.72 16.60
CA PHE A 50 5.37 -3.75 15.42
C PHE A 50 5.45 -2.44 14.59
N GLY A 51 6.58 -1.72 14.59
CA GLY A 51 6.85 -0.59 13.66
C GLY A 51 6.70 0.84 14.22
N GLU A 52 6.58 1.85 13.32
CA GLU A 52 6.85 3.27 13.64
C GLU A 52 6.05 3.80 14.79
N SER A 53 6.51 4.92 15.31
CA SER A 53 5.69 5.72 16.18
C SER A 53 5.36 7.02 15.44
N PHE A 54 4.45 6.96 14.48
CA PHE A 54 3.89 8.15 13.86
C PHE A 54 2.56 8.55 14.51
N GLN A 55 2.42 9.73 15.10
CA GLN A 55 1.08 10.19 15.49
C GLN A 55 0.58 11.21 14.46
N PRO A 56 -0.11 10.77 13.39
CA PRO A 56 -0.79 11.70 12.52
C PRO A 56 -1.79 12.49 13.36
N CYS A 57 -1.97 13.75 13.01
CA CYS A 57 -2.87 14.63 13.72
C CYS A 57 -4.30 14.07 13.68
N GLY A 58 -5.03 14.16 14.79
CA GLY A 58 -6.41 13.67 14.87
C GLY A 58 -6.57 12.18 15.23
N PHE A 59 -5.50 11.38 15.25
CA PHE A 59 -5.57 10.00 15.74
C PHE A 59 -5.51 9.95 17.27
N SER A 60 -6.42 9.18 17.86
CA SER A 60 -6.47 8.90 19.30
C SER A 60 -5.81 7.56 19.61
N ALA A 61 -5.27 7.38 20.82
CA ALA A 61 -4.67 6.12 21.23
C ALA A 61 -5.65 4.93 21.09
N GLY A 62 -5.22 3.85 20.43
CA GLY A 62 -6.04 2.66 20.15
C GLY A 62 -6.72 2.63 18.78
N TYR A 63 -6.49 3.65 17.95
CA TYR A 63 -6.96 3.80 16.57
C TYR A 63 -5.79 4.20 15.68
N PRO A 64 -5.67 3.72 14.42
CA PRO A 64 -6.63 3.00 13.55
C PRO A 64 -6.31 1.51 13.34
N THR A 65 -7.26 0.61 13.07
CA THR A 65 -6.95 -0.76 12.57
C THR A 65 -6.77 -0.72 11.05
N PHE A 66 -5.83 -1.48 10.49
CA PHE A 66 -5.66 -1.51 9.05
C PHE A 66 -4.97 -2.77 8.55
N SER A 67 -5.23 -3.06 7.29
CA SER A 67 -4.66 -4.20 6.61
C SER A 67 -4.31 -3.86 5.16
N ALA A 68 -3.13 -4.25 4.71
CA ALA A 68 -2.70 -4.04 3.34
C ALA A 68 -2.03 -5.28 2.78
N GLY A 69 -2.44 -5.66 1.58
CA GLY A 69 -2.03 -6.90 0.94
C GLY A 69 -1.67 -6.71 -0.52
N THR A 70 -0.61 -7.40 -0.96
CA THR A 70 -0.26 -7.48 -2.39
C THR A 70 -0.65 -8.85 -2.95
N PHE A 71 -1.45 -8.83 -4.00
CA PHE A 71 -1.95 -10.00 -4.71
C PHE A 71 -1.34 -10.07 -6.10
N ILE A 72 -0.97 -11.28 -6.52
CA ILE A 72 -0.47 -11.55 -7.86
C ILE A 72 -1.35 -12.57 -8.57
N PHE A 73 -1.67 -12.28 -9.82
CA PHE A 73 -2.54 -13.10 -10.65
C PHE A 73 -1.89 -13.39 -11.99
N VAL A 74 -1.74 -14.65 -12.36
CA VAL A 74 -1.21 -15.09 -13.66
C VAL A 74 -2.32 -15.85 -14.40
N GLU A 75 -2.43 -15.61 -15.70
CA GLU A 75 -3.63 -15.91 -16.51
C GLU A 75 -4.23 -17.30 -16.26
N GLY A 76 -5.57 -17.34 -16.13
CA GLY A 76 -6.38 -18.54 -16.34
C GLY A 76 -6.45 -19.51 -15.17
N VAL A 77 -5.48 -19.54 -14.26
CA VAL A 77 -5.45 -20.54 -13.17
C VAL A 77 -4.77 -20.03 -11.88
N HIS A 78 -3.89 -19.04 -11.97
CA HIS A 78 -2.92 -18.79 -10.90
C HIS A 78 -3.10 -17.53 -10.07
N ARG A 79 -3.11 -17.70 -8.75
CA ARG A 79 -3.34 -16.65 -7.76
C ARG A 79 -2.39 -16.87 -6.59
N GLY A 80 -1.74 -15.82 -6.14
CA GLY A 80 -0.88 -15.81 -4.96
C GLY A 80 -1.13 -14.54 -4.15
N ILE A 81 -0.94 -14.66 -2.85
CA ILE A 81 -0.88 -13.52 -1.93
C ILE A 81 0.55 -13.43 -1.42
N LEU A 82 1.08 -12.22 -1.35
CA LEU A 82 2.41 -11.94 -0.85
C LEU A 82 2.27 -11.55 0.63
N THR A 83 2.16 -12.53 1.53
CA THR A 83 2.08 -12.27 2.99
C THR A 83 2.59 -13.46 3.82
N ASP A 84 3.03 -13.20 5.04
CA ASP A 84 3.24 -14.22 6.08
C ASP A 84 2.10 -14.32 7.10
N TYR A 85 1.07 -13.47 7.00
CA TYR A 85 -0.02 -13.43 7.95
C TYR A 85 -0.89 -14.69 7.85
N ALA A 86 -0.73 -15.58 8.83
CA ALA A 86 -1.34 -16.91 8.84
C ALA A 86 -2.86 -16.94 8.64
N PRO A 87 -3.67 -16.00 9.19
CA PRO A 87 -5.10 -15.96 8.91
C PRO A 87 -5.43 -15.70 7.44
N TRP A 88 -4.67 -14.84 6.75
CA TRP A 88 -4.85 -14.63 5.32
C TRP A 88 -4.53 -15.90 4.55
N ILE A 89 -3.42 -16.57 4.87
CA ILE A 89 -3.00 -17.85 4.26
C ILE A 89 -4.04 -18.96 4.52
N GLY A 90 -4.59 -19.05 5.72
CA GLY A 90 -5.53 -20.09 6.15
C GLY A 90 -6.88 -20.04 5.44
N VAL A 91 -7.39 -18.86 5.09
CA VAL A 91 -8.61 -18.70 4.29
C VAL A 91 -8.45 -19.31 2.89
N TYR A 92 -7.23 -19.28 2.34
CA TYR A 92 -6.91 -19.93 1.05
C TYR A 92 -6.80 -21.46 1.12
N ALA A 93 -6.73 -22.09 2.29
CA ALA A 93 -6.63 -23.56 2.39
C ALA A 93 -7.85 -24.29 1.79
N SER A 94 -8.99 -23.61 1.67
CA SER A 94 -10.21 -24.13 1.05
C SER A 94 -10.22 -24.06 -0.50
N ASN A 95 -9.33 -23.25 -1.09
CA ASN A 95 -9.08 -23.11 -2.54
C ASN A 95 -7.61 -22.69 -2.73
N PRO A 96 -6.67 -23.65 -2.69
CA PRO A 96 -5.25 -23.33 -2.53
C PRO A 96 -4.73 -22.46 -3.67
N PRO A 97 -3.86 -21.49 -3.36
CA PRO A 97 -3.15 -20.75 -4.39
C PRO A 97 -2.37 -21.76 -5.23
N THR A 98 -2.46 -21.63 -6.54
CA THR A 98 -1.74 -22.51 -7.47
C THR A 98 -0.34 -21.95 -7.77
N LEU A 99 0.07 -20.89 -7.06
CA LEU A 99 1.42 -20.34 -7.05
C LEU A 99 2.14 -20.76 -5.78
N THR A 100 3.41 -21.12 -5.93
CA THR A 100 4.33 -21.23 -4.80
C THR A 100 5.01 -19.89 -4.62
N VAL A 101 4.74 -19.23 -3.49
CA VAL A 101 5.37 -17.98 -3.08
C VAL A 101 6.27 -18.30 -1.89
N SER A 102 7.55 -17.96 -2.00
CA SER A 102 8.55 -18.28 -1.00
C SER A 102 9.49 -17.10 -0.79
N LEU A 103 9.56 -16.58 0.43
CA LEU A 103 10.62 -15.67 0.84
C LEU A 103 11.96 -16.40 0.72
N THR A 104 12.85 -15.91 -0.16
CA THR A 104 14.19 -16.48 -0.36
C THR A 104 15.23 -15.77 0.48
N SER A 105 14.99 -14.49 0.79
CA SER A 105 15.78 -13.70 1.73
C SER A 105 14.90 -12.59 2.31
N GLY A 106 15.03 -12.32 3.60
CA GLY A 106 14.46 -11.14 4.23
C GLY A 106 13.72 -11.42 5.55
N PRO A 107 13.06 -10.37 6.09
CA PRO A 107 13.61 -9.02 6.09
C PRO A 107 14.80 -8.94 7.07
N ASN A 108 15.82 -8.13 6.75
CA ASN A 108 16.50 -7.41 7.83
C ASN A 108 15.45 -6.39 8.28
N PHE A 109 14.71 -6.73 9.35
CA PHE A 109 13.50 -6.07 9.84
C PHE A 109 13.41 -4.58 9.51
N ALA A 110 12.27 -4.13 8.96
CA ALA A 110 11.92 -2.73 9.04
C ALA A 110 11.51 -2.52 10.51
N ASP A 111 12.49 -2.22 11.36
CA ASP A 111 12.18 -1.52 12.60
C ASP A 111 11.85 -0.14 12.12
N ILE A 112 10.57 0.11 11.91
CA ILE A 112 10.11 1.42 11.49
C ILE A 112 10.11 2.10 12.88
N ALA A 113 11.09 2.92 13.26
CA ALA A 113 11.10 3.58 14.58
C ALA A 113 11.89 4.91 14.57
N TYR A 114 11.19 6.05 14.61
CA TYR A 114 11.81 7.31 14.21
C TYR A 114 12.70 7.86 15.33
N GLY A 115 13.97 8.10 15.00
CA GLY A 115 14.92 8.69 15.93
C GLY A 115 15.49 7.70 16.95
N ASP A 116 15.35 6.39 16.72
CA ASP A 116 15.99 5.35 17.52
C ASP A 116 17.41 4.98 17.01
N SER A 117 17.83 5.59 15.90
CA SER A 117 19.10 5.36 15.19
C SER A 117 19.21 3.98 14.51
N VAL A 118 18.09 3.31 14.25
CA VAL A 118 17.97 2.08 13.46
C VAL A 118 17.48 2.45 12.06
N ASN A 119 18.02 1.77 11.03
CA ASN A 119 17.59 1.97 9.65
C ASN A 119 16.24 1.31 9.40
N ASP A 120 15.21 2.10 9.09
CA ASP A 120 13.85 1.66 8.80
C ASP A 120 13.68 1.19 7.34
N THR A 121 14.79 0.95 6.64
CA THR A 121 14.80 0.42 5.29
C THR A 121 14.97 -1.10 5.33
N ALA A 122 13.98 -1.82 4.83
CA ALA A 122 14.03 -3.28 4.74
C ALA A 122 14.11 -3.78 3.32
N TYR A 123 14.81 -4.91 3.19
CA TYR A 123 15.04 -5.60 1.94
C TYR A 123 14.57 -7.04 2.03
N SER A 124 13.89 -7.48 0.98
CA SER A 124 13.45 -8.86 0.83
C SER A 124 13.51 -9.30 -0.62
N THR A 125 13.70 -10.60 -0.81
CA THR A 125 13.60 -11.25 -2.10
C THR A 125 12.63 -12.42 -1.97
N VAL A 126 11.71 -12.51 -2.91
CA VAL A 126 10.63 -13.48 -2.94
C VAL A 126 10.67 -14.21 -4.27
N SER A 127 10.62 -15.53 -4.24
CA SER A 127 10.41 -16.38 -5.41
C SER A 127 8.93 -16.65 -5.59
N ILE A 128 8.43 -16.49 -6.81
CA ILE A 128 7.04 -16.76 -7.19
C ILE A 128 7.07 -17.71 -8.39
N THR A 129 6.64 -18.95 -8.19
CA THR A 129 6.73 -20.01 -9.21
C THR A 129 5.38 -20.65 -9.50
N GLY A 130 5.16 -20.99 -10.76
CA GLY A 130 4.05 -21.78 -11.27
C GLY A 130 4.54 -22.87 -12.22
N THR A 131 3.62 -23.61 -12.86
CA THR A 131 3.98 -24.75 -13.73
C THR A 131 4.88 -24.34 -14.90
N ASP A 132 4.64 -23.18 -15.51
CA ASP A 132 5.33 -22.74 -16.73
C ASP A 132 5.94 -21.33 -16.63
N PHE A 133 6.07 -20.78 -15.42
CA PHE A 133 6.68 -19.47 -15.22
C PHE A 133 7.40 -19.36 -13.87
N SER A 134 8.36 -18.44 -13.81
CA SER A 134 9.12 -18.14 -12.59
C SER A 134 9.40 -16.64 -12.54
N LEU A 135 9.11 -16.02 -11.40
CA LEU A 135 9.41 -14.62 -11.12
C LEU A 135 10.28 -14.53 -9.86
N SER A 136 11.23 -13.61 -9.89
CA SER A 136 11.85 -13.06 -8.67
C SER A 136 11.22 -11.71 -8.39
N LEU A 137 10.94 -11.43 -7.13
CA LEU A 137 10.54 -10.12 -6.64
C LEU A 137 11.60 -9.64 -5.65
N GLU A 138 12.23 -8.50 -5.93
CA GLU A 138 13.01 -7.76 -4.95
C GLU A 138 12.12 -6.64 -4.39
N LEU A 139 12.04 -6.55 -3.07
CA LEU A 139 11.20 -5.58 -2.38
C LEU A 139 12.07 -4.74 -1.44
N THR A 140 12.09 -3.43 -1.70
CA THR A 140 12.61 -2.40 -0.78
C THR A 140 11.43 -1.71 -0.10
N GLN A 141 11.49 -1.55 1.21
CA GLN A 141 10.47 -0.85 2.00
C GLN A 141 11.16 0.22 2.83
N ALA A 142 10.65 1.45 2.78
CA ALA A 142 11.24 2.59 3.48
C ALA A 142 10.13 3.51 3.99
N ALA A 143 10.03 3.67 5.31
CA ALA A 143 9.16 4.68 5.89
C ALA A 143 9.93 5.98 6.12
N ARG A 144 9.24 7.09 5.90
CA ARG A 144 9.80 8.44 5.95
C ARG A 144 8.76 9.42 6.49
N ARG A 145 9.23 10.59 6.92
CA ARG A 145 8.38 11.72 7.31
C ARG A 145 8.51 12.87 6.33
N THR A 146 7.43 13.62 6.23
CA THR A 146 7.44 14.89 5.51
C THR A 146 7.87 16.02 6.45
N SER A 147 8.06 17.22 5.91
CA SER A 147 8.23 18.44 6.71
C SER A 147 6.99 18.78 7.56
N ASP A 148 5.81 18.30 7.17
CA ASP A 148 4.59 18.35 7.97
C ASP A 148 4.57 17.21 9.00
N SER A 149 4.63 17.59 10.28
CA SER A 149 4.61 16.64 11.41
C SER A 149 3.34 15.77 11.47
N CYS A 150 2.25 16.18 10.81
CA CYS A 150 1.01 15.42 10.71
C CYS A 150 1.00 14.40 9.57
N LYS A 151 2.07 14.30 8.74
CA LYS A 151 2.13 13.43 7.56
C LYS A 151 3.39 12.56 7.55
N ALA A 152 3.20 11.28 7.25
CA ALA A 152 4.27 10.32 7.01
C ALA A 152 3.90 9.43 5.82
N PHE A 153 4.89 8.75 5.27
CA PHE A 153 4.66 7.84 4.17
C PHE A 153 5.55 6.61 4.23
N LEU A 154 5.05 5.52 3.65
CA LEU A 154 5.79 4.28 3.44
C LEU A 154 5.89 4.04 1.94
N VAL A 155 7.13 3.95 1.47
CA VAL A 155 7.47 3.57 0.10
C VAL A 155 7.70 2.07 0.05
N GLN A 156 7.12 1.41 -0.96
CA GLN A 156 7.41 0.04 -1.32
C GLN A 156 7.79 -0.05 -2.79
N ARG A 157 9.04 -0.44 -3.06
CA ARG A 157 9.57 -0.63 -4.41
C ARG A 157 9.61 -2.12 -4.72
N TYR A 158 8.69 -2.56 -5.57
CA TYR A 158 8.59 -3.93 -6.06
C TYR A 158 9.28 -4.05 -7.42
N ARG A 159 10.42 -4.72 -7.47
CA ARG A 159 11.11 -5.06 -8.72
C ARG A 159 10.86 -6.51 -9.09
N PHE A 160 9.99 -6.72 -10.06
CA PHE A 160 9.68 -8.03 -10.60
C PHE A 160 10.62 -8.37 -11.76
N THR A 161 11.21 -9.55 -11.74
CA THR A 161 12.08 -10.07 -12.81
C THR A 161 11.58 -11.42 -13.27
N ASN A 162 11.40 -11.61 -14.58
CA ASN A 162 11.07 -12.93 -15.14
C ASN A 162 12.33 -13.80 -15.18
N THR A 163 12.39 -14.78 -14.28
CA THR A 163 13.50 -15.75 -14.18
C THR A 163 13.19 -17.05 -14.92
N GLY A 164 12.02 -17.17 -15.53
CA GLY A 164 11.61 -18.32 -16.34
C GLY A 164 12.12 -18.26 -17.78
N GLY A 165 11.95 -19.38 -18.50
CA GLY A 165 12.34 -19.51 -19.91
C GLY A 165 11.33 -18.96 -20.92
N SER A 166 10.14 -18.56 -20.47
CA SER A 166 9.02 -18.12 -21.32
C SER A 166 8.54 -16.73 -20.90
N ALA A 167 7.90 -16.00 -21.83
CA ALA A 167 7.23 -14.75 -21.48
C ALA A 167 6.06 -15.00 -20.52
N VAL A 168 5.84 -14.08 -19.59
CA VAL A 168 4.78 -14.17 -18.59
C VAL A 168 3.98 -12.87 -18.53
N SER A 169 2.66 -12.98 -18.42
CA SER A 169 1.77 -11.84 -18.19
C SER A 169 0.99 -12.04 -16.90
N PHE A 170 1.01 -11.02 -16.05
CA PHE A 170 0.42 -11.07 -14.73
C PHE A 170 -0.22 -9.73 -14.33
N ARG A 171 -0.98 -9.77 -13.25
CA ARG A 171 -1.57 -8.60 -12.58
C ARG A 171 -1.02 -8.52 -11.18
N VAL A 172 -0.66 -7.33 -10.77
CA VAL A 172 -0.35 -7.00 -9.38
C VAL A 172 -1.48 -6.14 -8.88
N ASN A 173 -2.08 -6.49 -7.75
CA ASN A 173 -3.09 -5.68 -7.07
C ASN A 173 -2.61 -5.40 -5.66
N ARG A 174 -2.61 -4.13 -5.26
CA ARG A 174 -2.35 -3.70 -3.90
C ARG A 174 -3.67 -3.26 -3.29
N ALA A 175 -4.16 -4.00 -2.31
CA ALA A 175 -5.33 -3.61 -1.53
C ALA A 175 -4.92 -3.01 -0.19
N TRP A 176 -5.68 -2.00 0.26
CA TRP A 176 -5.51 -1.37 1.55
C TRP A 176 -6.88 -1.06 2.15
N ASP A 177 -7.13 -1.66 3.30
CA ASP A 177 -8.35 -1.58 4.08
C ASP A 177 -8.02 -0.89 5.42
N LEU A 178 -8.79 0.13 5.78
CA LEU A 178 -8.54 1.05 6.89
C LEU A 178 -9.80 1.20 7.74
N ASP A 179 -9.76 0.66 8.94
CA ASP A 179 -10.78 0.79 10.00
C ASP A 179 -10.32 1.86 11.01
N MET A 180 -10.62 3.13 10.75
CA MET A 180 -9.89 4.21 11.41
C MET A 180 -10.46 4.60 12.79
N PHE A 181 -11.77 4.54 13.02
CA PHE A 181 -12.39 4.72 14.33
C PHE A 181 -13.32 3.57 14.72
N TRP A 182 -13.16 3.07 15.94
CA TRP A 182 -14.20 2.30 16.63
C TRP A 182 -14.95 3.20 17.59
N ARG A 183 -16.18 3.60 17.26
CA ARG A 183 -17.02 4.39 18.17
C ARG A 183 -17.78 3.53 19.18
N GLY A 184 -17.12 2.58 19.86
CA GLY A 184 -17.61 1.97 21.12
C GLY A 184 -18.96 1.23 21.10
N ALA A 185 -19.68 1.22 19.98
CA ALA A 185 -20.80 0.34 19.70
C ALA A 185 -20.27 -0.88 18.95
N PRO A 186 -20.81 -2.08 19.18
CA PRO A 186 -20.44 -3.21 18.34
C PRO A 186 -20.85 -2.87 16.90
N ASN A 187 -19.87 -2.72 16.01
CA ASN A 187 -20.02 -2.55 14.55
C ASN A 187 -20.11 -1.10 14.00
N ASP A 188 -19.57 -0.06 14.64
CA ASP A 188 -19.43 1.24 13.96
C ASP A 188 -18.14 1.32 13.14
N TYR A 189 -18.10 0.53 12.06
CA TYR A 189 -17.09 0.55 10.99
C TYR A 189 -17.68 1.18 9.72
N THR A 190 -18.65 2.09 9.87
CA THR A 190 -19.67 2.33 8.83
C THR A 190 -19.56 3.70 8.18
N ASN A 191 -18.71 4.55 8.74
CA ASN A 191 -18.60 5.96 8.42
C ASN A 191 -17.33 6.31 7.64
N ASP A 192 -16.50 5.33 7.27
CA ASP A 192 -15.42 5.56 6.33
C ASP A 192 -15.95 6.07 5.00
N GLU A 193 -15.18 6.96 4.43
CA GLU A 193 -15.39 7.54 3.12
C GLU A 193 -14.16 7.28 2.26
N VAL A 194 -14.41 7.13 0.97
CA VAL A 194 -13.36 6.99 -0.03
C VAL A 194 -13.47 8.10 -1.05
N GLY A 195 -12.34 8.49 -1.62
CA GLY A 195 -12.31 9.41 -2.75
C GLY A 195 -11.11 9.16 -3.65
N VAL A 196 -10.96 10.02 -4.65
CA VAL A 196 -9.76 10.09 -5.49
C VAL A 196 -9.28 11.50 -5.68
N GLY A 197 -8.01 11.62 -6.00
CA GLY A 197 -7.43 12.81 -6.59
C GLY A 197 -6.56 12.48 -7.79
N SER A 198 -5.92 13.53 -8.29
CA SER A 198 -4.81 13.47 -9.24
C SER A 198 -3.60 14.12 -8.59
N TYR A 199 -2.45 13.47 -8.63
CA TYR A 199 -1.19 14.00 -8.09
C TYR A 199 -0.03 13.57 -8.99
N GLY A 200 0.79 14.52 -9.45
CA GLY A 200 1.86 14.22 -10.42
C GLY A 200 1.36 13.58 -11.72
N GLY A 201 0.16 13.95 -12.18
CA GLY A 201 -0.47 13.37 -13.36
C GLY A 201 -1.05 11.95 -13.18
N GLN A 202 -1.04 11.42 -11.95
CA GLN A 202 -1.55 10.09 -11.63
C GLN A 202 -2.79 10.13 -10.75
N LEU A 203 -3.76 9.28 -11.07
CA LEU A 203 -4.97 9.12 -10.28
C LEU A 203 -4.73 8.18 -9.10
N TYR A 204 -5.13 8.60 -7.91
CA TYR A 204 -4.89 7.83 -6.69
C TYR A 204 -6.16 7.81 -5.82
N PRO A 205 -6.49 6.69 -5.17
CA PRO A 205 -7.56 6.64 -4.19
C PRO A 205 -7.07 7.03 -2.79
N TRP A 206 -8.00 7.53 -1.98
CA TRP A 206 -7.79 7.79 -0.55
C TRP A 206 -8.99 7.29 0.24
N GLN A 207 -8.76 6.98 1.51
CA GLN A 207 -9.75 6.55 2.48
C GLN A 207 -9.59 7.36 3.76
N GLY A 208 -10.70 7.59 4.45
CA GLY A 208 -10.65 8.18 5.77
C GLY A 208 -12.02 8.30 6.38
N GLU A 209 -12.10 9.13 7.40
CA GLU A 209 -13.26 9.21 8.27
C GLU A 209 -14.07 10.47 7.99
N PHE A 210 -15.39 10.31 7.95
CA PHE A 210 -16.29 11.44 7.68
C PHE A 210 -16.08 12.57 8.70
N ASN A 211 -15.85 13.80 8.20
CA ASN A 211 -15.51 15.00 8.99
C ASN A 211 -14.22 14.90 9.83
N ALA A 212 -13.30 14.01 9.48
CA ALA A 212 -11.99 13.90 10.12
C ALA A 212 -10.86 13.91 9.06
N PRO A 213 -10.61 15.05 8.38
CA PRO A 213 -9.63 15.13 7.29
C PRO A 213 -8.19 14.82 7.73
N ALA A 214 -7.86 15.07 9.00
CA ALA A 214 -6.55 14.77 9.57
C ALA A 214 -6.29 13.27 9.70
N THR A 215 -7.34 12.45 9.64
CA THR A 215 -7.27 10.99 9.66
C THR A 215 -7.56 10.39 8.28
N ARG A 216 -7.13 11.04 7.21
CA ARG A 216 -7.20 10.45 5.87
C ARG A 216 -5.87 9.81 5.50
N CYS A 217 -5.93 8.82 4.63
CA CYS A 217 -4.79 8.10 4.08
C CYS A 217 -4.96 7.99 2.56
N SER A 218 -3.86 8.07 1.80
CA SER A 218 -3.90 7.93 0.34
C SER A 218 -2.94 6.87 -0.16
N LEU A 219 -3.36 6.12 -1.17
CA LEU A 219 -2.57 5.08 -1.83
C LEU A 219 -2.21 5.53 -3.24
N SER A 220 -0.93 5.75 -3.54
CA SER A 220 -0.49 6.20 -4.87
C SER A 220 0.67 5.36 -5.41
N SER A 221 1.05 5.64 -6.66
CA SER A 221 2.20 5.05 -7.32
C SER A 221 3.15 6.14 -7.81
N ILE A 222 4.44 5.82 -7.88
CA ILE A 222 5.42 6.58 -8.68
C ILE A 222 5.64 5.76 -9.96
N GLY A 223 5.39 6.39 -11.12
CA GLY A 223 5.25 5.70 -12.40
C GLY A 223 3.84 5.10 -12.63
N PRO A 224 3.50 4.73 -13.87
CA PRO A 224 2.12 4.47 -14.27
C PRO A 224 1.53 3.21 -13.63
N GLN A 225 0.41 3.37 -12.94
CA GLN A 225 -0.56 2.33 -12.61
C GLN A 225 -1.53 2.06 -13.78
N THR A 226 -2.11 0.87 -13.83
CA THR A 226 -3.14 0.56 -14.84
C THR A 226 -4.52 1.00 -14.38
N TYR A 227 -4.87 0.66 -13.13
CA TYR A 227 -6.18 0.98 -12.55
C TYR A 227 -6.05 1.31 -11.07
N TYR A 228 -7.04 2.03 -10.54
CA TYR A 228 -7.31 2.10 -9.11
C TYR A 228 -8.72 1.58 -8.80
N TYR A 229 -8.94 1.31 -7.52
CA TYR A 229 -10.24 0.92 -6.95
C TYR A 229 -10.48 1.70 -5.67
N ALA A 230 -11.74 1.99 -5.42
CA ALA A 230 -12.22 2.33 -4.11
C ALA A 230 -13.58 1.67 -3.90
N ALA A 231 -13.90 1.24 -2.68
CA ALA A 231 -15.21 0.70 -2.34
C ALA A 231 -15.77 1.38 -1.08
N LYS A 232 -17.10 1.60 -1.04
CA LYS A 232 -17.96 2.28 -0.01
C LYS A 232 -18.51 3.66 -0.42
N ARG A 233 -18.80 4.54 0.55
CA ARG A 233 -19.44 5.86 0.40
C ARG A 233 -18.45 6.82 -0.25
N LEU A 234 -18.73 7.20 -1.49
CA LEU A 234 -17.97 8.23 -2.22
C LEU A 234 -18.07 9.59 -1.50
N HIS A 235 -16.94 10.14 -1.07
CA HIS A 235 -16.84 11.54 -0.66
C HIS A 235 -16.78 12.44 -1.90
N THR A 236 -17.54 13.52 -1.91
CA THR A 236 -17.41 14.57 -2.93
C THR A 236 -16.46 15.67 -2.42
N PRO A 237 -15.25 15.84 -2.99
CA PRO A 237 -14.32 16.87 -2.54
C PRO A 237 -14.91 18.28 -2.69
N SER A 238 -14.38 19.25 -1.92
CA SER A 238 -14.68 20.67 -2.15
C SER A 238 -14.13 21.09 -3.52
N GLY A 239 -14.99 21.33 -4.50
CA GLY A 239 -14.59 21.73 -5.86
C GLY A 239 -15.34 21.03 -7.01
N GLY A 240 -16.14 20.00 -6.71
CA GLY A 240 -16.96 19.31 -7.71
C GLY A 240 -17.05 17.80 -7.42
N PRO A 241 -17.91 17.06 -8.15
CA PRO A 241 -17.96 15.60 -8.03
C PRO A 241 -16.55 15.02 -8.27
N PRO A 242 -16.15 13.96 -7.54
CA PRO A 242 -14.89 13.29 -7.85
C PRO A 242 -14.93 12.85 -9.32
N THR A 243 -13.77 12.80 -9.98
CA THR A 243 -13.62 12.28 -11.36
C THR A 243 -13.90 10.76 -11.45
N MET A 244 -14.63 10.19 -10.50
CA MET A 244 -15.16 8.83 -10.54
C MET A 244 -16.65 8.88 -10.88
N GLY A 245 -17.07 8.08 -11.86
CA GLY A 245 -18.47 7.67 -11.94
C GLY A 245 -18.85 6.78 -10.75
N TYR A 246 -20.15 6.67 -10.45
CA TYR A 246 -20.64 5.58 -9.61
C TYR A 246 -20.32 4.25 -10.31
N GLY A 247 -19.54 3.37 -9.67
CA GLY A 247 -19.37 2.00 -10.12
C GLY A 247 -20.68 1.20 -10.01
N THR A 248 -20.68 -0.05 -10.52
CA THR A 248 -21.82 -0.96 -10.33
C THR A 248 -21.60 -1.86 -9.12
N ASP A 249 -22.64 -2.11 -8.34
CA ASP A 249 -22.65 -3.13 -7.27
C ASP A 249 -22.46 -4.56 -7.82
N VAL A 250 -22.54 -4.72 -9.15
CA VAL A 250 -22.24 -5.98 -9.84
C VAL A 250 -20.74 -6.13 -10.04
N ILE A 251 -20.13 -7.04 -9.29
CA ILE A 251 -18.71 -7.36 -9.44
C ILE A 251 -18.54 -8.35 -10.60
N THR A 252 -17.88 -7.91 -11.67
CA THR A 252 -17.48 -8.80 -12.77
C THR A 252 -15.99 -9.08 -12.69
N TRP A 253 -15.64 -10.31 -12.31
CA TRP A 253 -14.27 -10.78 -12.23
C TRP A 253 -13.75 -11.20 -13.61
N ASN A 254 -12.57 -10.73 -14.00
CA ASN A 254 -11.88 -11.25 -15.18
C ASN A 254 -11.14 -12.57 -14.89
N ASN A 255 -10.44 -13.10 -15.89
CA ASN A 255 -9.63 -14.32 -15.77
C ASN A 255 -8.40 -14.17 -14.86
N TYR A 256 -8.05 -12.94 -14.48
CA TYR A 256 -7.04 -12.64 -13.48
C TYR A 256 -7.66 -12.45 -12.09
N GLY A 257 -8.97 -12.69 -11.90
CA GLY A 257 -9.58 -12.51 -10.59
C GLY A 257 -9.54 -11.06 -10.09
N THR A 258 -9.56 -10.09 -11.01
CA THR A 258 -9.66 -8.65 -10.67
C THR A 258 -11.01 -8.06 -11.09
N PRO A 259 -11.57 -7.10 -10.32
CA PRO A 259 -12.94 -6.62 -10.51
C PRO A 259 -13.00 -5.56 -11.62
N THR A 260 -13.29 -6.00 -12.85
CA THR A 260 -13.28 -5.13 -14.04
C THR A 260 -14.28 -3.98 -13.98
N THR A 261 -15.42 -4.19 -13.32
CA THR A 261 -16.45 -3.15 -13.15
C THR A 261 -16.07 -2.06 -12.17
N TRP A 262 -14.97 -2.23 -11.41
CA TRP A 262 -14.48 -1.25 -10.44
C TRP A 262 -13.23 -0.50 -10.93
N GLN A 263 -12.68 -0.88 -12.07
CA GLN A 263 -11.47 -0.27 -12.64
C GLN A 263 -11.70 1.23 -12.89
N ASN A 264 -10.97 2.07 -12.15
CA ASN A 264 -11.08 3.53 -12.16
C ASN A 264 -12.40 4.09 -11.59
N TYR A 265 -13.12 3.31 -10.77
CA TYR A 265 -14.37 3.74 -10.14
C TYR A 265 -14.33 3.54 -8.62
N GLY A 266 -15.12 4.35 -7.92
CA GLY A 266 -15.53 4.01 -6.55
C GLY A 266 -16.83 3.21 -6.61
N ALA A 267 -16.84 2.02 -6.03
CA ALA A 267 -17.95 1.09 -6.07
C ALA A 267 -18.69 1.02 -4.73
N PHE A 268 -20.01 0.94 -4.76
CA PHE A 268 -20.83 0.75 -3.56
C PHE A 268 -21.01 -0.76 -3.29
N ILE A 269 -20.95 -1.18 -2.03
CA ILE A 269 -21.35 -2.53 -1.61
C ILE A 269 -22.65 -2.39 -0.82
N GLY A 270 -23.75 -2.94 -1.35
CA GLY A 270 -25.04 -3.03 -0.67
C GLY A 270 -25.95 -4.09 -1.30
N TYR A 271 -26.83 -4.72 -0.52
CA TYR A 271 -27.81 -5.68 -1.05
C TYR A 271 -28.90 -4.96 -1.87
N ASN A 272 -28.97 -5.25 -3.17
CA ASN A 272 -29.98 -4.72 -4.09
C ASN A 272 -31.31 -5.51 -3.96
N THR A 273 -32.40 -4.83 -3.58
CA THR A 273 -33.75 -5.33 -3.92
C THR A 273 -34.67 -4.34 -4.65
N THR A 274 -34.43 -3.02 -4.68
CA THR A 274 -35.42 -2.09 -5.29
C THR A 274 -34.88 -0.72 -5.75
N GLY A 275 -33.62 -0.61 -6.19
CA GLY A 275 -33.15 0.64 -6.84
C GLY A 275 -33.01 1.86 -5.91
N ALA A 276 -32.99 1.63 -4.60
CA ALA A 276 -32.37 2.51 -3.62
C ALA A 276 -31.28 1.69 -2.93
N CYS A 277 -30.09 2.27 -2.75
CA CYS A 277 -29.01 1.64 -1.98
C CYS A 277 -29.52 1.35 -0.56
N GLY A 278 -29.37 0.09 -0.15
CA GLY A 278 -29.75 -0.37 1.18
C GLY A 278 -28.95 0.32 2.27
N ASP A 279 -29.55 0.35 3.45
CA ASP A 279 -29.10 0.91 4.72
C ASP A 279 -28.04 0.04 5.45
N GLN A 280 -27.45 -0.96 4.80
CA GLN A 280 -26.33 -1.74 5.35
C GLN A 280 -24.98 -1.18 4.89
N LEU A 281 -24.13 -0.86 5.86
CA LEU A 281 -22.96 0.00 5.75
C LEU A 281 -21.66 -0.80 5.94
N ASP A 282 -21.35 -1.72 5.04
CA ASP A 282 -20.16 -2.55 5.19
C ASP A 282 -18.83 -1.81 4.84
N ASP A 283 -17.72 -2.52 5.02
CA ASP A 283 -16.31 -2.09 5.08
C ASP A 283 -15.76 -1.35 3.82
N ALA A 284 -14.78 -0.45 4.01
CA ALA A 284 -14.15 0.33 2.93
C ALA A 284 -12.74 -0.15 2.61
N HIS A 285 -12.42 -0.21 1.32
CA HIS A 285 -11.03 -0.36 0.90
C HIS A 285 -10.70 0.51 -0.30
N ILE A 286 -9.41 0.75 -0.47
CA ILE A 286 -8.81 1.34 -1.66
C ILE A 286 -7.77 0.39 -2.24
N SER A 287 -7.55 0.44 -3.55
CA SER A 287 -6.58 -0.45 -4.18
C SER A 287 -5.96 0.14 -5.45
N LEU A 288 -4.80 -0.38 -5.85
CA LEU A 288 -4.13 -0.10 -7.13
C LEU A 288 -3.87 -1.40 -7.89
N GLU A 289 -3.89 -1.36 -9.22
CA GLU A 289 -3.58 -2.50 -10.09
C GLU A 289 -2.62 -2.14 -11.22
N TRP A 290 -1.69 -3.07 -11.51
CA TRP A 290 -0.73 -3.01 -12.60
C TRP A 290 -0.85 -4.24 -13.51
N HIS A 291 -0.83 -3.98 -14.81
CA HIS A 291 -0.82 -5.00 -15.86
C HIS A 291 0.61 -5.16 -16.37
N VAL A 292 1.23 -6.30 -16.09
CA VAL A 292 2.64 -6.53 -16.40
C VAL A 292 2.80 -7.66 -17.40
N SER A 293 3.68 -7.48 -18.38
CA SER A 293 4.12 -8.52 -19.32
C SER A 293 5.64 -8.46 -19.44
N LEU A 294 6.31 -9.57 -19.12
CA LEU A 294 7.78 -9.66 -19.12
C LEU A 294 8.25 -10.81 -20.02
N VAL A 295 9.15 -10.51 -20.95
CA VAL A 295 9.95 -11.53 -21.65
C VAL A 295 11.00 -12.12 -20.70
N PRO A 296 11.62 -13.28 -21.01
CA PRO A 296 12.67 -13.85 -20.17
C PRO A 296 13.78 -12.84 -19.84
N ASN A 297 14.19 -12.79 -18.58
CA ASN A 297 15.19 -11.88 -18.00
C ASN A 297 14.83 -10.39 -18.00
N ALA A 298 13.62 -10.01 -18.45
CA ALA A 298 13.16 -8.63 -18.30
C ALA A 298 12.67 -8.37 -16.87
N SER A 299 12.80 -7.11 -16.45
CA SER A 299 12.29 -6.63 -15.17
C SER A 299 11.35 -5.45 -15.36
N THR A 300 10.42 -5.28 -14.42
CA THR A 300 9.66 -4.04 -14.23
C THR A 300 9.74 -3.63 -12.77
N GLU A 301 9.58 -2.34 -12.53
CA GLU A 301 9.49 -1.78 -11.19
C GLU A 301 8.11 -1.15 -10.96
N ILE A 302 7.58 -1.35 -9.76
CA ILE A 302 6.34 -0.74 -9.27
C ILE A 302 6.67 -0.10 -7.94
N ILE A 303 6.53 1.22 -7.87
CA ILE A 303 6.75 1.98 -6.63
C ILE A 303 5.38 2.40 -6.10
N ILE A 304 5.08 2.01 -4.86
CA ILE A 304 3.83 2.29 -4.17
C ILE A 304 4.12 3.21 -3.00
N VAL A 305 3.30 4.25 -2.83
CA VAL A 305 3.40 5.18 -1.71
C VAL A 305 2.12 5.12 -0.89
N HIS A 306 2.24 4.70 0.36
CA HIS A 306 1.18 4.77 1.35
C HIS A 306 1.38 6.05 2.16
N THR A 307 0.50 7.03 2.01
CA THR A 307 0.56 8.27 2.79
C THR A 307 -0.44 8.21 3.93
N TYR A 308 0.03 8.56 5.12
CA TYR A 308 -0.75 8.59 6.36
C TYR A 308 -0.93 10.04 6.82
N GLY A 309 -2.14 10.40 7.25
CA GLY A 309 -2.47 11.75 7.73
C GLY A 309 -2.78 12.77 6.64
N SER A 310 -3.06 12.31 5.42
CA SER A 310 -3.39 13.13 4.26
C SER A 310 -4.23 12.34 3.25
N ASP A 311 -5.16 13.01 2.57
CA ASP A 311 -5.86 12.51 1.38
C ASP A 311 -5.16 12.87 0.07
N THR A 312 -3.97 13.46 0.16
CA THR A 312 -3.07 13.75 -0.95
C THR A 312 -1.75 13.03 -0.71
N PRO A 313 -1.18 12.34 -1.73
CA PRO A 313 0.09 11.67 -1.61
C PRO A 313 1.19 12.61 -1.12
N ALA A 314 2.07 12.10 -0.27
CA ALA A 314 3.20 12.89 0.23
C ALA A 314 4.18 13.27 -0.89
N ILE A 315 4.40 12.36 -1.84
CA ILE A 315 5.38 12.51 -2.92
C ILE A 315 4.85 11.88 -4.21
N CYS A 316 5.30 12.41 -5.35
CA CYS A 316 5.15 11.79 -6.67
C CYS A 316 6.49 11.43 -7.32
N SER A 317 7.59 11.80 -6.67
CA SER A 317 8.97 11.45 -7.04
C SER A 317 9.76 11.16 -5.77
N LEU A 318 10.66 10.18 -5.81
CA LEU A 318 11.58 9.92 -4.69
C LEU A 318 12.64 11.03 -4.56
N ALA A 319 12.86 11.79 -5.64
CA ALA A 319 13.81 12.89 -5.69
C ALA A 319 13.32 14.18 -4.99
N ASP A 320 12.03 14.26 -4.65
CA ASP A 320 11.45 15.34 -3.82
C ASP A 320 11.73 14.99 -2.35
N VAL A 321 12.97 15.21 -1.93
CA VAL A 321 13.48 14.78 -0.61
C VAL A 321 12.96 15.68 0.51
N ASN A 322 12.58 16.91 0.19
CA ASN A 322 12.02 17.87 1.13
C ASN A 322 10.48 17.77 1.24
N THR A 323 9.82 17.03 0.33
CA THR A 323 8.38 16.73 0.26
C THR A 323 7.48 17.94 0.02
N ASP A 324 7.96 18.94 -0.72
CA ASP A 324 7.19 20.15 -1.06
C ASP A 324 6.41 20.04 -2.38
N GLY A 325 6.57 18.92 -3.09
CA GLY A 325 5.89 18.63 -4.34
C GLY A 325 6.64 19.11 -5.58
N VAL A 326 7.87 19.59 -5.46
CA VAL A 326 8.74 19.97 -6.57
C VAL A 326 10.11 19.33 -6.37
N VAL A 327 10.77 18.92 -7.45
CA VAL A 327 12.18 18.53 -7.41
C VAL A 327 13.00 19.73 -7.88
N ASP A 328 13.66 20.43 -6.97
CA ASP A 328 14.42 21.65 -7.29
C ASP A 328 15.80 21.72 -6.61
N ASP A 329 16.37 22.94 -6.55
CA ASP A 329 17.67 23.15 -5.96
C ASP A 329 17.68 22.94 -4.44
N ALA A 330 16.55 23.05 -3.75
CA ALA A 330 16.45 22.70 -2.33
C ALA A 330 16.66 21.20 -2.11
N ASP A 331 16.10 20.34 -2.96
CA ASP A 331 16.33 18.89 -2.89
C ASP A 331 17.76 18.52 -3.21
N LEU A 332 18.29 19.13 -4.27
CA LEU A 332 19.68 18.95 -4.68
C LEU A 332 20.65 19.34 -3.56
N LEU A 333 20.42 20.50 -2.93
CA LEU A 333 21.27 20.96 -1.82
C LEU A 333 21.11 20.09 -0.58
N ALA A 334 19.91 19.57 -0.30
CA ALA A 334 19.71 18.64 0.81
C ALA A 334 20.56 17.38 0.64
N VAL A 335 20.55 16.75 -0.55
CA VAL A 335 21.41 15.59 -0.85
C VAL A 335 22.90 15.94 -0.74
N LEU A 336 23.32 17.09 -1.26
CA LEU A 336 24.72 17.53 -1.19
C LEU A 336 25.20 17.83 0.24
N PHE A 337 24.34 18.34 1.11
CA PHE A 337 24.69 18.55 2.52
C PHE A 337 24.82 17.25 3.30
N ASP A 338 24.04 16.24 2.92
CA ASP A 338 24.05 14.92 3.54
C ASP A 338 25.02 13.93 2.87
N PHE A 339 25.76 14.34 1.83
CA PHE A 339 26.63 13.48 1.04
C PHE A 339 27.66 12.71 1.89
N GLY A 340 27.74 11.39 1.70
CA GLY A 340 28.50 10.44 2.51
C GLY A 340 27.82 10.05 3.83
N GLY A 341 26.61 10.55 4.09
CA GLY A 341 25.79 10.22 5.25
C GLY A 341 25.32 8.76 5.19
N THR A 342 25.26 8.13 6.36
CA THR A 342 24.73 6.77 6.56
C THR A 342 23.75 6.75 7.73
N GLN A 343 23.11 7.90 7.99
CA GLN A 343 22.16 8.00 9.09
C GLN A 343 20.90 7.26 8.69
N SER A 344 20.17 6.73 9.67
CA SER A 344 18.91 6.10 9.38
C SER A 344 17.88 7.12 8.88
N ASN A 345 17.01 6.65 7.98
CA ASN A 345 15.75 7.31 7.64
C ASN A 345 15.94 8.69 7.00
N GLN A 346 17.06 8.88 6.31
CA GLN A 346 17.35 10.07 5.53
C GLN A 346 16.49 10.05 4.25
N ASN A 347 15.71 11.11 4.03
CA ASN A 347 15.02 11.30 2.74
C ASN A 347 16.01 11.53 1.60
N THR A 348 17.25 11.95 1.93
CA THR A 348 18.35 12.21 1.00
C THR A 348 19.03 10.94 0.48
N ASP A 349 18.83 9.78 1.13
CA ASP A 349 19.11 8.45 0.57
C ASP A 349 17.90 8.05 -0.31
N VAL A 350 17.91 8.56 -1.54
CA VAL A 350 16.81 8.49 -2.52
C VAL A 350 16.62 7.07 -3.04
N ASN A 351 17.72 6.33 -3.19
CA ASN A 351 17.72 4.98 -3.74
C ASN A 351 17.54 3.89 -2.66
N PHE A 352 17.68 4.28 -1.39
CA PHE A 352 17.51 3.54 -0.14
C PHE A 352 18.65 2.60 0.24
N ASP A 353 19.81 2.62 -0.43
CA ASP A 353 20.90 1.66 -0.20
C ASP A 353 21.66 1.85 1.13
N GLY A 354 21.31 2.88 1.90
CA GLY A 354 21.86 3.18 3.22
C GLY A 354 23.07 4.10 3.20
N VAL A 355 23.44 4.67 2.05
CA VAL A 355 24.44 5.73 1.94
C VAL A 355 23.94 6.82 1.01
N VAL A 356 24.10 8.09 1.40
CA VAL A 356 23.85 9.22 0.51
C VAL A 356 25.06 9.42 -0.39
N ASP A 357 24.98 9.05 -1.66
CA ASP A 357 26.12 9.16 -2.59
C ASP A 357 25.76 9.75 -3.96
N ASP A 358 26.61 9.53 -4.96
CA ASP A 358 26.41 10.06 -6.29
C ASP A 358 25.22 9.40 -7.01
N ALA A 359 24.81 8.19 -6.63
CA ALA A 359 23.59 7.57 -7.14
C ALA A 359 22.34 8.36 -6.74
N ASP A 360 22.23 8.79 -5.48
CA ASP A 360 21.09 9.60 -5.01
C ASP A 360 21.10 10.98 -5.67
N LEU A 361 22.28 11.59 -5.75
CA LEU A 361 22.46 12.87 -6.43
C LEU A 361 22.00 12.80 -7.90
N LEU A 362 22.36 11.72 -8.61
CA LEU A 362 21.95 11.54 -9.99
C LEU A 362 20.44 11.33 -10.12
N LEU A 363 19.78 10.65 -9.18
CA LEU A 363 18.32 10.52 -9.19
C LEU A 363 17.63 11.89 -9.07
N VAL A 364 18.11 12.76 -8.18
CA VAL A 364 17.60 14.14 -8.08
C VAL A 364 17.83 14.92 -9.37
N LEU A 365 19.02 14.83 -9.96
CA LEU A 365 19.35 15.54 -11.20
C LEU A 365 18.54 15.04 -12.41
N PHE A 366 18.20 13.75 -12.48
CA PHE A 366 17.38 13.22 -13.57
C PHE A 366 15.93 13.71 -13.52
N GLU A 367 15.41 13.95 -12.31
CA GLU A 367 14.04 14.40 -12.08
C GLU A 367 13.95 15.92 -11.83
N PHE A 368 15.06 16.66 -11.98
CA PHE A 368 15.13 18.09 -11.66
C PHE A 368 14.14 18.93 -12.49
N GLY A 369 13.34 19.74 -11.80
CA GLY A 369 12.25 20.53 -12.36
C GLY A 369 10.93 19.78 -12.52
N SER A 370 10.86 18.51 -12.14
CA SER A 370 9.57 17.79 -12.04
C SER A 370 8.74 18.34 -10.88
N SER A 371 7.41 18.23 -10.96
CA SER A 371 6.51 18.65 -9.89
C SER A 371 5.23 17.83 -9.85
N CYS A 372 4.67 17.73 -8.65
CA CYS A 372 3.39 17.13 -8.36
C CYS A 372 2.26 18.17 -8.45
N SER A 373 2.19 18.93 -9.55
CA SER A 373 1.08 19.86 -9.77
C SER A 373 -0.23 19.13 -10.11
N SER A 374 -1.33 19.57 -9.49
CA SER A 374 -2.70 19.09 -9.69
C SER A 374 -3.32 19.55 -10.99
#